data_AF-A0A8T6NC73-F1
#
_entry.id   AF-A0A8T6NC73-F1
#
_cell.length_a   1.000
_cell.length_b   1.000
_cell.length_c   1.000
_cell.angle_alpha   90.00
_cell.angle_beta   90.00
_cell.angle_gamma   90.00
#
_symmetry.space_group_name_H-M   'P 1'
#
loop_
_entity.id
_entity.type
_entity.pdbx_description
1 polymer ?
#
loop_
_entity_poly.entity_id
_entity_poly.type
_entity_poly.pdbx_seq_one_letter_code
_entity_poly.pdbx_strand_id
1 'polypeptide(L)'
;MTNFGTLEYVMDKFSGTWSWKVTGERAVAMVSQIIPQAWYGDGEYEAIVPDDPKNITQIKWIMDRYPLEILSKNVWQKKLPPSAKVVPKKPKKTERLQLANPGKQFKGNLLNFQREGLDFLLKSAGNALLADEMGLGKTVQTLSYLASEQNAFPALIVAPLVTLQNWQREIEKFLMRKSRNGRLVEDEAPTSTIIRVGKSEDIGKYDFYIINYELLFKRYKDLAKLGLRTIVCDEVQNLRSKTTQKYHAIKKLAALESVKYRVGLSGTPIYNRGSEIWPIVDILRPGLLGSFREFCEYFCYINEKGKAIVLENKRESLRHMLQKHVMLRRKKSDVLSELKEKIRYK
;
A
#
# COMPACT_ATOMS: atom_id res chain seq x y z
N MET A 1 29.74 -7.08 -21.61
CA MET A 1 29.04 -5.91 -21.08
C MET A 1 29.84 -4.69 -21.50
N THR A 2 29.40 -4.01 -22.56
CA THR A 2 30.06 -2.81 -23.08
C THR A 2 29.92 -1.69 -22.04
N ASN A 3 31.04 -1.10 -21.62
CA ASN A 3 31.09 -0.03 -20.63
C ASN A 3 30.22 1.14 -21.11
N PHE A 4 29.20 1.55 -20.34
CA PHE A 4 28.27 2.60 -20.77
C PHE A 4 28.91 3.99 -20.73
N GLY A 5 29.98 4.12 -19.93
CA GLY A 5 30.70 5.36 -19.70
C GLY A 5 31.45 5.32 -18.38
N THR A 6 32.17 6.39 -18.05
CA THR A 6 32.84 6.52 -16.75
C THR A 6 32.30 7.71 -15.96
N LEU A 7 32.46 7.65 -14.63
CA LEU A 7 32.16 8.74 -13.70
C LEU A 7 33.40 9.06 -12.87
N GLU A 8 33.87 10.29 -12.98
CA GLU A 8 35.05 10.81 -12.30
C GLU A 8 34.74 12.11 -11.57
N TYR A 9 35.37 12.34 -10.41
CA TYR A 9 35.29 13.60 -9.69
C TYR A 9 36.52 14.44 -9.99
N VAL A 10 36.34 15.55 -10.69
CA VAL A 10 37.43 16.38 -11.22
C VAL A 10 37.24 17.84 -10.87
N MET A 11 38.33 18.58 -10.78
CA MET A 11 38.27 20.04 -10.73
C MET A 11 38.09 20.56 -12.14
N ASP A 12 36.94 21.18 -12.41
CA ASP A 12 36.65 21.75 -13.71
C ASP A 12 37.50 23.01 -13.94
N LYS A 13 38.13 23.10 -15.11
CA LYS A 13 39.06 24.19 -15.44
C LYS A 13 38.33 25.52 -15.68
N PHE A 14 37.07 25.48 -16.11
CA PHE A 14 36.31 26.68 -16.47
C PHE A 14 35.62 27.31 -15.27
N SER A 15 34.92 26.50 -14.47
CA SER A 15 34.26 26.99 -13.26
C SER A 15 35.19 27.12 -12.06
N GLY A 16 36.36 26.45 -12.08
CA GLY A 16 37.25 26.35 -10.92
C GLY A 16 36.65 25.58 -9.75
N THR A 17 35.57 24.82 -9.99
CA THR A 17 34.85 24.07 -8.96
C THR A 17 35.00 22.57 -9.16
N TRP A 18 34.97 21.81 -8.06
CA TRP A 18 34.92 20.36 -8.13
C TRP A 18 33.55 19.88 -8.65
N SER A 19 33.57 19.08 -9.70
CA SER A 19 32.39 18.63 -10.44
C SER A 19 32.51 17.15 -10.84
N TRP A 20 31.40 16.57 -11.26
CA TRP A 20 31.34 15.20 -11.78
C TRP A 20 31.50 15.21 -13.30
N LYS A 21 32.57 14.58 -13.78
CA LYS A 21 32.77 14.32 -15.21
C LYS A 21 32.20 12.96 -15.58
N VAL A 22 31.29 12.97 -16.53
CA VAL A 22 30.73 11.77 -17.15
C VAL A 22 31.30 11.64 -18.55
N THR A 23 31.86 10.48 -18.88
CA THR A 23 32.37 10.21 -20.23
C THR A 23 31.63 9.08 -20.91
N GLY A 24 31.61 9.10 -22.23
CA GLY A 24 30.98 8.09 -23.09
C GLY A 24 29.76 8.62 -23.81
N GLU A 25 29.68 8.39 -25.11
CA GLU A 25 28.69 8.97 -26.02
C GLU A 25 27.24 8.85 -25.50
N ARG A 26 26.83 7.64 -25.12
CA ARG A 26 25.47 7.37 -24.61
C ARG A 26 25.25 7.91 -23.20
N ALA A 27 26.28 7.89 -22.36
CA ALA A 27 26.19 8.44 -21.01
C ALA A 27 26.02 9.96 -21.03
N VAL A 28 26.79 10.65 -21.88
CA VAL A 28 26.72 12.10 -22.08
C VAL A 28 25.37 12.51 -22.64
N ALA A 29 24.87 11.82 -23.68
CA ALA A 29 23.54 12.11 -24.23
C ALA A 29 22.42 12.04 -23.16
N MET A 30 22.50 11.04 -22.27
CA MET A 30 21.54 10.88 -21.18
C MET A 30 21.67 11.97 -20.10
N VAL A 31 22.91 12.30 -19.72
CA VAL A 31 23.19 13.36 -18.75
C VAL A 31 22.67 14.70 -19.26
N SER A 32 22.96 15.07 -20.50
CA SER A 32 22.51 16.33 -21.11
C SER A 32 20.98 16.45 -21.21
N GLN A 33 20.25 15.33 -21.32
CA GLN A 33 18.79 15.34 -21.31
C GLN A 33 18.18 15.45 -19.90
N ILE A 34 18.82 14.86 -18.90
CA ILE A 34 18.26 14.68 -17.54
C ILE A 34 18.70 15.79 -16.58
N ILE A 35 19.91 16.32 -16.78
CA ILE A 35 20.56 17.30 -15.91
C ILE A 35 20.74 18.61 -16.69
N PRO A 36 19.78 19.54 -16.61
CA PRO A 36 19.82 20.78 -17.39
C PRO A 36 20.99 21.70 -17.07
N GLN A 37 21.63 21.49 -15.91
CA GLN A 37 22.79 22.26 -15.46
C GLN A 37 24.12 21.63 -15.88
N ALA A 38 24.10 20.49 -16.59
CA ALA A 38 25.30 19.90 -17.16
C ALA A 38 25.73 20.67 -18.41
N TRP A 39 27.04 20.78 -18.63
CA TRP A 39 27.63 21.32 -19.86
C TRP A 39 28.65 20.35 -20.45
N TYR A 40 29.02 20.56 -21.70
CA TYR A 40 30.02 19.74 -22.38
C TYR A 40 31.43 20.05 -21.86
N GLY A 41 32.25 19.02 -21.67
CA GLY A 41 33.64 19.12 -21.25
C GLY A 41 34.61 19.39 -22.42
N ASP A 42 35.91 19.20 -22.17
CA ASP A 42 36.97 19.39 -23.17
C ASP A 42 36.91 18.32 -24.28
N GLY A 43 36.44 17.11 -23.98
CA GLY A 43 36.32 16.00 -24.93
C GLY A 43 34.94 15.87 -25.60
N GLU A 44 34.94 15.29 -26.81
CA GLU A 44 33.75 15.10 -27.68
C GLU A 44 32.62 14.30 -27.00
N TYR A 45 32.97 13.43 -26.04
CA TYR A 45 32.02 12.66 -25.24
C TYR A 45 32.26 12.87 -23.75
N GLU A 46 32.38 14.13 -23.33
CA GLU A 46 32.48 14.51 -21.94
C GLU A 46 31.36 15.48 -21.54
N ALA A 47 30.74 15.23 -20.40
CA ALA A 47 29.82 16.16 -19.75
C ALA A 47 30.29 16.44 -18.33
N ILE A 48 30.26 17.71 -17.94
CA ILE A 48 30.54 18.18 -16.59
C ILE A 48 29.20 18.47 -15.91
N VAL A 49 29.04 17.89 -14.73
CA VAL A 49 27.85 18.02 -13.89
C VAL A 49 28.26 18.68 -12.56
N PRO A 50 27.67 19.83 -12.19
CA PRO A 50 27.91 20.47 -10.91
C PRO A 50 27.69 19.52 -9.74
N ASP A 51 28.56 19.64 -8.73
CA ASP A 51 28.48 18.87 -7.52
C ASP A 51 27.43 19.43 -6.54
N ASP A 52 26.17 19.07 -6.77
CA ASP A 52 25.07 19.37 -5.86
C ASP A 52 24.21 18.13 -5.53
N PRO A 53 23.47 18.13 -4.41
CA PRO A 53 22.70 16.97 -3.96
C PRO A 53 21.65 16.47 -4.98
N LYS A 54 21.06 17.37 -5.77
CA LYS A 54 20.06 17.03 -6.79
C LYS A 54 20.75 16.32 -7.96
N ASN A 55 21.86 16.86 -8.44
CA ASN A 55 22.64 16.28 -9.53
C ASN A 55 23.25 14.91 -9.15
N ILE A 56 23.78 14.77 -7.93
CA ILE A 56 24.27 13.47 -7.43
C ILE A 56 23.14 12.41 -7.46
N THR A 57 21.92 12.80 -7.09
CA THR A 57 20.75 11.91 -7.14
C THR A 57 20.38 11.54 -8.58
N GLN A 58 20.48 12.47 -9.52
CA GLN A 58 20.22 12.24 -10.94
C GLN A 58 21.30 11.35 -11.59
N ILE A 59 22.58 11.56 -11.29
CA ILE A 59 23.69 10.70 -11.73
C ILE A 59 23.48 9.28 -11.23
N LYS A 60 23.15 9.11 -9.94
CA LYS A 60 22.85 7.80 -9.34
C LYS A 60 21.72 7.08 -10.08
N TRP A 61 20.67 7.80 -10.43
CA TRP A 61 19.52 7.25 -11.16
C TRP A 61 19.87 6.78 -12.57
N ILE A 62 20.78 7.48 -13.26
CA ILE A 62 21.32 7.04 -14.56
C ILE A 62 22.11 5.76 -14.37
N MET A 63 22.99 5.71 -13.35
CA MET A 63 23.84 4.55 -13.05
C MET A 63 23.08 3.28 -12.67
N ASP A 64 21.93 3.43 -11.98
CA ASP A 64 21.07 2.30 -11.61
C ASP A 64 20.44 1.61 -12.84
N ARG A 65 20.38 2.29 -13.99
CA ARG A 65 19.87 1.74 -15.26
C ARG A 65 20.97 1.39 -16.25
N TYR A 66 22.02 2.19 -16.26
CA TYR A 66 23.13 2.10 -17.19
C TYR A 66 24.43 2.20 -16.39
N PRO A 67 25.01 1.05 -15.99
CA PRO A 67 26.17 1.03 -15.12
C PRO A 67 27.34 1.82 -15.71
N LEU A 68 27.77 2.87 -15.01
CA LEU A 68 28.99 3.61 -15.29
C LEU A 68 30.13 3.03 -14.45
N GLU A 69 31.33 3.02 -15.03
CA GLU A 69 32.54 2.72 -14.27
C GLU A 69 32.93 3.91 -13.40
N ILE A 70 32.90 3.73 -12.08
CA ILE A 70 33.22 4.77 -11.11
C ILE A 70 34.72 4.80 -10.89
N LEU A 71 35.39 5.84 -11.39
CA LEU A 71 36.82 6.05 -11.19
C LEU A 71 37.10 6.63 -9.79
N SER A 72 36.25 7.57 -9.33
CA SER A 72 36.39 8.23 -8.02
C SER A 72 35.53 7.59 -6.92
N LYS A 73 35.66 6.27 -6.71
CA LYS A 73 34.79 5.47 -5.82
C LYS A 73 34.61 6.04 -4.41
N ASN A 74 35.71 6.46 -3.78
CA ASN A 74 35.70 6.97 -2.40
C ASN A 74 34.92 8.29 -2.27
N VAL A 75 35.04 9.19 -3.25
CA VAL A 75 34.33 10.47 -3.25
C VAL A 75 32.85 10.24 -3.51
N TRP A 76 32.54 9.36 -4.47
CA TRP A 76 31.15 8.99 -4.79
C TRP A 76 30.43 8.43 -3.57
N GLN A 77 31.05 7.50 -2.84
CA GLN A 77 30.46 6.92 -1.62
C GLN A 77 30.20 7.96 -0.53
N LYS A 78 31.05 8.98 -0.39
CA LYS A 78 30.90 10.06 0.61
C LYS A 78 29.82 11.08 0.22
N LYS A 79 29.68 11.36 -1.08
CA LYS A 79 28.79 12.40 -1.61
C LYS A 79 27.39 11.92 -1.95
N LEU A 80 27.22 10.62 -2.19
CA LEU A 80 25.89 10.03 -2.20
C LEU A 80 25.15 10.56 -0.97
N PRO A 81 23.97 11.19 -1.13
CA PRO A 81 23.19 11.58 0.03
C PRO A 81 23.14 10.33 0.89
N PRO A 82 23.46 10.43 2.21
CA PRO A 82 23.38 9.29 3.10
C PRO A 82 22.05 8.72 2.74
N SER A 83 22.04 7.48 2.18
CA SER A 83 20.81 6.85 1.77
C SER A 83 19.92 7.16 2.94
N ALA A 84 18.88 7.98 2.74
CA ALA A 84 17.93 8.20 3.80
C ALA A 84 17.63 6.76 4.11
N LYS A 85 18.17 6.29 5.26
CA LYS A 85 18.03 4.92 5.61
C LYS A 85 16.58 5.01 5.95
N VAL A 86 15.73 4.78 4.96
CA VAL A 86 14.60 3.93 5.07
C VAL A 86 15.24 2.62 5.55
N VAL A 87 15.70 2.61 6.80
CA VAL A 87 15.22 1.67 7.75
C VAL A 87 13.74 2.01 7.74
N PRO A 88 12.89 1.33 6.93
CA PRO A 88 11.49 1.33 7.26
C PRO A 88 11.48 0.98 8.75
N LYS A 89 10.97 1.86 9.63
CA LYS A 89 10.93 1.65 11.08
C LYS A 89 10.68 0.17 11.29
N LYS A 90 11.70 -0.62 11.70
CA LYS A 90 11.67 -2.10 11.56
C LYS A 90 10.33 -2.57 12.14
N PRO A 91 9.33 -2.90 11.32
CA PRO A 91 8.06 -3.31 11.88
C PRO A 91 8.32 -4.67 12.49
N LYS A 92 7.67 -4.96 13.63
CA LYS A 92 7.74 -6.27 14.28
C LYS A 92 7.58 -7.35 13.20
N LYS A 93 8.53 -8.30 13.19
CA LYS A 93 8.56 -9.42 12.25
C LYS A 93 7.20 -10.12 12.37
N THR A 94 6.51 -10.37 11.25
CA THR A 94 5.32 -11.23 11.29
C THR A 94 5.85 -12.63 11.63
N GLU A 95 5.72 -12.99 12.90
CA GLU A 95 5.98 -14.34 13.40
C GLU A 95 5.15 -15.34 12.59
N ARG A 96 5.58 -16.61 12.58
CA ARG A 96 4.84 -17.70 11.95
C ARG A 96 3.36 -17.59 12.34
N LEU A 97 2.48 -17.56 11.35
CA LEU A 97 1.05 -17.44 11.59
C LEU A 97 0.56 -18.64 12.37
N GLN A 98 -0.35 -18.40 13.30
CA GLN A 98 -0.96 -19.41 14.15
C GLN A 98 -2.45 -19.52 13.81
N LEU A 99 -3.08 -20.60 14.28
CA LEU A 99 -4.51 -20.82 14.10
C LEU A 99 -5.30 -20.05 15.17
N ALA A 100 -5.52 -18.75 14.96
CA ALA A 100 -6.33 -17.94 15.88
C ALA A 100 -7.78 -18.42 15.95
N ASN A 101 -8.40 -18.25 17.13
CA ASN A 101 -9.83 -18.51 17.32
C ASN A 101 -10.60 -17.19 17.23
N PRO A 102 -11.77 -17.17 16.57
CA PRO A 102 -12.60 -15.97 16.51
C PRO A 102 -13.19 -15.65 17.90
N GLY A 103 -13.44 -14.36 18.14
CA GLY A 103 -14.11 -13.90 19.36
C GLY A 103 -15.54 -14.41 19.49
N LYS A 104 -16.08 -14.41 20.71
CA LYS A 104 -17.40 -14.97 21.05
C LYS A 104 -18.57 -14.38 20.25
N GLN A 105 -18.40 -13.18 19.69
CA GLN A 105 -19.40 -12.52 18.86
C GLN A 105 -19.54 -13.17 17.47
N PHE A 106 -18.56 -13.94 17.02
CA PHE A 106 -18.58 -14.57 15.70
C PHE A 106 -19.42 -15.86 15.70
N LYS A 107 -20.27 -16.02 14.68
CA LYS A 107 -21.09 -17.21 14.42
C LYS A 107 -20.42 -18.07 13.33
N GLY A 108 -20.17 -19.33 13.63
CA GLY A 108 -19.67 -20.32 12.66
C GLY A 108 -18.19 -20.66 12.81
N ASN A 109 -17.69 -21.49 11.91
CA ASN A 109 -16.33 -22.04 11.97
C ASN A 109 -15.48 -21.51 10.81
N LEU A 110 -14.24 -21.15 11.13
CA LEU A 110 -13.22 -20.76 10.15
C LEU A 110 -12.40 -21.98 9.71
N LEU A 111 -12.06 -22.05 8.42
CA LEU A 111 -11.03 -22.98 7.93
C LEU A 111 -9.64 -22.62 8.48
N ASN A 112 -8.67 -23.53 8.45
CA ASN A 112 -7.37 -23.29 9.06
C ASN A 112 -6.65 -22.10 8.43
N PHE A 113 -6.64 -22.00 7.10
CA PHE A 113 -6.09 -20.82 6.44
C PHE A 113 -6.86 -19.53 6.83
N GLN A 114 -8.17 -19.60 7.05
CA GLN A 114 -8.94 -18.42 7.49
C GLN A 114 -8.56 -18.01 8.92
N ARG A 115 -8.22 -18.96 9.78
CA ARG A 115 -7.70 -18.72 11.13
C ARG A 115 -6.30 -18.10 11.12
N GLU A 116 -5.44 -18.50 10.18
CA GLU A 116 -4.16 -17.80 9.95
C GLU A 116 -4.37 -16.36 9.46
N GLY A 117 -5.39 -16.14 8.61
CA GLY A 117 -5.75 -14.80 8.16
C GLY A 117 -6.25 -13.90 9.29
N LEU A 118 -7.03 -14.48 10.21
CA LEU A 118 -7.43 -13.82 11.46
C LEU A 118 -6.20 -13.49 12.33
N ASP A 119 -5.29 -14.44 12.54
CA ASP A 119 -4.05 -14.20 13.29
C ASP A 119 -3.21 -13.07 12.68
N PHE A 120 -3.11 -13.04 11.34
CA PHE A 120 -2.43 -11.97 10.63
C PHE A 120 -3.07 -10.60 10.88
N LEU A 121 -4.40 -10.50 10.86
CA LEU A 121 -5.11 -9.27 11.17
C LEU A 121 -4.92 -8.83 12.63
N LEU A 122 -4.94 -9.77 13.58
CA LEU A 122 -4.70 -9.51 14.99
C LEU A 122 -3.26 -9.00 15.23
N LYS A 123 -2.25 -9.68 14.70
CA LYS A 123 -0.84 -9.28 14.78
C LYS A 123 -0.55 -7.94 14.11
N SER A 124 -1.33 -7.60 13.08
CA SER A 124 -1.23 -6.32 12.36
C SER A 124 -2.08 -5.22 12.99
N ALA A 125 -2.76 -5.49 14.11
CA ALA A 125 -3.74 -4.59 14.73
C ALA A 125 -4.70 -3.99 13.70
N GLY A 126 -5.26 -4.85 12.83
CA GLY A 126 -6.23 -4.46 11.80
C GLY A 126 -5.73 -3.47 10.75
N ASN A 127 -4.42 -3.21 10.64
CA ASN A 127 -3.81 -2.28 9.68
C ASN A 127 -3.11 -3.05 8.55
N ALA A 128 -3.88 -3.83 7.80
CA ALA A 128 -3.37 -4.83 6.88
C ALA A 128 -4.25 -5.02 5.63
N LEU A 129 -3.70 -5.68 4.62
CA LEU A 129 -4.28 -6.01 3.34
C LEU A 129 -4.43 -7.54 3.22
N LEU A 130 -5.67 -8.03 3.22
CA LEU A 130 -5.98 -9.39 2.81
C LEU A 130 -6.10 -9.43 1.29
N ALA A 131 -5.04 -9.92 0.66
CA ALA A 131 -4.88 -10.06 -0.79
C ALA A 131 -5.13 -11.49 -1.30
N ASP A 132 -5.80 -12.33 -0.49
CA ASP A 132 -6.18 -13.69 -0.86
C ASP A 132 -7.06 -13.72 -2.11
N GLU A 133 -6.92 -14.79 -2.90
CA GLU A 133 -7.71 -15.00 -4.12
C GLU A 133 -9.23 -14.89 -3.86
N MET A 134 -9.97 -14.46 -4.89
CA MET A 134 -11.43 -14.37 -4.83
C MET A 134 -12.06 -15.73 -4.49
N GLY A 135 -13.00 -15.73 -3.55
CA GLY A 135 -13.66 -16.94 -3.06
C GLY A 135 -13.07 -17.57 -1.80
N LEU A 136 -11.95 -17.07 -1.26
CA LEU A 136 -11.32 -17.59 -0.03
C LEU A 136 -11.93 -17.04 1.28
N GLY A 137 -13.05 -16.31 1.22
CA GLY A 137 -13.76 -15.84 2.42
C GLY A 137 -13.10 -14.66 3.15
N LYS A 138 -12.52 -13.70 2.42
CA LYS A 138 -11.94 -12.47 3.01
C LYS A 138 -12.93 -11.69 3.88
N THR A 139 -14.19 -11.62 3.48
CA THR A 139 -15.28 -11.00 4.26
C THR A 139 -15.43 -11.66 5.62
N VAL A 140 -15.54 -13.00 5.65
CA VAL A 140 -15.68 -13.79 6.89
C VAL A 140 -14.46 -13.61 7.81
N GLN A 141 -13.25 -13.62 7.26
CA GLN A 141 -12.01 -13.35 8.01
C GLN A 141 -12.00 -11.93 8.62
N THR A 142 -12.58 -10.96 7.93
CA THR A 142 -12.65 -9.57 8.42
C THR A 142 -13.70 -9.43 9.52
N LEU A 143 -14.87 -10.06 9.35
CA LEU A 143 -15.91 -10.08 10.38
C LEU A 143 -15.43 -10.81 11.64
N SER A 144 -14.69 -11.91 11.51
CA SER A 144 -14.10 -12.61 12.66
C SER A 144 -13.05 -11.76 13.38
N TYR A 145 -12.29 -10.93 12.66
CA TYR A 145 -11.39 -9.94 13.27
C TYR A 145 -12.18 -8.89 14.06
N LEU A 146 -13.22 -8.28 13.47
CA LEU A 146 -14.06 -7.30 14.15
C LEU A 146 -14.75 -7.87 15.40
N ALA A 147 -15.13 -9.15 15.37
CA ALA A 147 -15.69 -9.86 16.52
C ALA A 147 -14.67 -10.12 17.65
N SER A 148 -13.38 -10.15 17.31
CA SER A 148 -12.29 -10.46 18.25
C SER A 148 -11.72 -9.18 18.89
N GLU A 149 -11.79 -8.05 18.19
CA GLU A 149 -11.23 -6.77 18.62
C GLU A 149 -12.23 -5.97 19.47
N GLN A 150 -11.85 -5.63 20.70
CA GLN A 150 -12.79 -5.06 21.67
C GLN A 150 -13.33 -3.68 21.30
N ASN A 151 -12.52 -2.87 20.61
CA ASN A 151 -12.81 -1.46 20.31
C ASN A 151 -12.97 -1.21 18.80
N ALA A 152 -13.46 -2.21 18.06
CA ALA A 152 -13.56 -2.18 16.61
C ALA A 152 -14.74 -1.34 16.07
N PHE A 153 -15.75 -1.06 16.90
CA PHE A 153 -16.99 -0.38 16.49
C PHE A 153 -17.03 1.09 16.92
N PRO A 154 -17.60 2.00 16.12
CA PRO A 154 -18.30 1.73 14.85
C PRO A 154 -17.35 1.46 13.67
N ALA A 155 -17.77 0.57 12.77
CA ALA A 155 -17.01 0.16 11.60
C ALA A 155 -17.63 0.70 10.30
N LEU A 156 -16.80 1.34 9.46
CA LEU A 156 -17.18 1.79 8.12
C LEU A 156 -16.72 0.77 7.09
N ILE A 157 -17.66 0.14 6.39
CA ILE A 157 -17.43 -0.72 5.23
C ILE A 157 -17.59 0.11 3.96
N VAL A 158 -16.54 0.12 3.15
CA VAL A 158 -16.48 0.84 1.88
C VAL A 158 -16.32 -0.18 0.78
N ALA A 159 -17.34 -0.35 -0.06
CA ALA A 159 -17.35 -1.43 -1.04
C ALA A 159 -17.99 -1.00 -2.38
N PRO A 160 -17.76 -1.76 -3.46
CA PRO A 160 -18.52 -1.59 -4.70
C PRO A 160 -20.04 -1.67 -4.46
N LEU A 161 -20.83 -0.97 -5.29
CA LEU A 161 -22.28 -0.88 -5.13
C LEU A 161 -22.95 -2.26 -5.08
N VAL A 162 -22.44 -3.20 -5.90
CA VAL A 162 -22.96 -4.57 -6.03
C VAL A 162 -22.73 -5.44 -4.79
N THR A 163 -21.77 -5.10 -3.93
CA THR A 163 -21.45 -5.92 -2.73
C THR A 163 -22.02 -5.35 -1.44
N LEU A 164 -22.64 -4.17 -1.44
CA LEU A 164 -23.16 -3.55 -0.20
C LEU A 164 -24.20 -4.43 0.51
N GLN A 165 -25.18 -4.97 -0.23
CA GLN A 165 -26.17 -5.88 0.34
C GLN A 165 -25.58 -7.24 0.74
N ASN A 166 -24.49 -7.66 0.09
CA ASN A 166 -23.79 -8.87 0.49
C ASN A 166 -23.12 -8.67 1.85
N TRP A 167 -22.46 -7.53 2.07
CA TRP A 167 -21.88 -7.18 3.35
C TRP A 167 -22.90 -7.17 4.48
N GLN A 168 -24.08 -6.57 4.26
CA GLN A 168 -25.15 -6.58 5.25
C GLN A 168 -25.60 -8.00 5.61
N ARG A 169 -25.86 -8.84 4.62
CA ARG A 169 -26.24 -10.26 4.83
C ARG A 169 -25.16 -11.06 5.56
N GLU A 170 -23.89 -10.83 5.23
CA GLU A 170 -22.77 -11.51 5.88
C GLU A 170 -22.61 -11.06 7.34
N ILE A 171 -22.82 -9.77 7.65
CA ILE A 171 -22.85 -9.27 9.03
C ILE A 171 -23.95 -9.98 9.83
N GLU A 172 -25.16 -10.06 9.28
CA GLU A 172 -26.30 -10.74 9.92
C GLU A 172 -26.05 -12.23 10.16
N LYS A 173 -25.41 -12.88 9.20
CA LYS A 173 -25.10 -14.31 9.26
C LYS A 173 -23.98 -14.65 10.23
N PHE A 174 -22.89 -13.88 10.24
CA PHE A 174 -21.65 -14.24 10.92
C PHE A 174 -21.42 -13.53 12.25
N LEU A 175 -22.28 -12.58 12.68
CA LEU A 175 -22.11 -11.88 13.95
C LEU A 175 -23.35 -11.95 14.84
N MET A 176 -23.11 -12.05 16.15
CA MET A 176 -24.07 -11.80 17.21
C MET A 176 -24.02 -10.34 17.64
N ARG A 177 -25.10 -9.81 18.17
CA ARG A 177 -25.12 -8.49 18.79
C ARG A 177 -24.52 -8.56 20.20
N LYS A 178 -23.69 -7.58 20.53
CA LYS A 178 -23.21 -7.36 21.89
C LYS A 178 -24.05 -6.25 22.52
N SER A 179 -24.76 -6.57 23.60
CA SER A 179 -25.48 -5.58 24.41
C SER A 179 -24.50 -4.60 25.06
N ARG A 180 -24.99 -3.42 25.47
CA ARG A 180 -24.19 -2.39 26.16
C ARG A 180 -23.49 -2.91 27.42
N ASN A 181 -24.05 -3.95 28.05
CA ASN A 181 -23.51 -4.57 29.26
C ASN A 181 -22.49 -5.69 28.94
N GLY A 182 -22.08 -5.82 27.68
CA GLY A 182 -21.14 -6.83 27.21
C GLY A 182 -21.72 -8.24 27.02
N ARG A 183 -23.00 -8.46 27.38
CA ARG A 183 -23.71 -9.71 27.13
C ARG A 183 -23.99 -9.90 25.64
N LEU A 184 -23.79 -11.11 25.15
CA LEU A 184 -24.21 -11.47 23.80
C LEU A 184 -25.71 -11.72 23.80
N VAL A 185 -26.39 -11.18 22.81
CA VAL A 185 -27.80 -11.50 22.54
C VAL A 185 -27.79 -12.49 21.40
N GLU A 186 -28.09 -13.74 21.74
CA GLU A 186 -28.27 -14.81 20.75
C GLU A 186 -29.42 -14.41 19.81
N ASP A 187 -29.32 -14.78 18.53
CA ASP A 187 -30.26 -14.44 17.45
C ASP A 187 -30.39 -12.97 17.00
N GLU A 188 -29.75 -12.00 17.66
CA GLU A 188 -29.65 -10.64 17.13
C GLU A 188 -28.33 -10.41 16.39
N ALA A 189 -28.38 -9.67 15.28
CA ALA A 189 -27.20 -9.19 14.57
C ALA A 189 -26.82 -7.76 15.02
N PRO A 190 -25.55 -7.35 14.88
CA PRO A 190 -25.15 -5.95 15.04
C PRO A 190 -25.96 -5.03 14.11
N THR A 191 -26.21 -3.82 14.58
CA THR A 191 -26.97 -2.82 13.82
C THR A 191 -26.16 -2.35 12.61
N SER A 192 -26.78 -2.29 11.44
CA SER A 192 -26.11 -1.84 10.21
C SER A 192 -26.99 -0.91 9.39
N THR A 193 -26.38 0.01 8.65
CA THR A 193 -27.08 0.90 7.72
C THR A 193 -26.33 1.03 6.39
N ILE A 194 -27.06 1.02 5.28
CA ILE A 194 -26.52 1.26 3.94
C ILE A 194 -26.79 2.71 3.54
N ILE A 195 -25.73 3.47 3.34
CA ILE A 195 -25.78 4.86 2.87
C ILE A 195 -25.88 4.85 1.34
N ARG A 196 -27.08 5.13 0.82
CA ARG A 196 -27.38 5.18 -0.62
C ARG A 196 -27.48 6.59 -1.20
N VAL A 197 -27.71 7.58 -0.34
CA VAL A 197 -27.97 8.96 -0.74
C VAL A 197 -26.73 9.83 -0.45
N GLY A 198 -26.40 10.71 -1.39
CA GLY A 198 -25.26 11.62 -1.28
C GLY A 198 -25.56 12.97 -0.64
N LYS A 199 -26.83 13.25 -0.28
CA LYS A 199 -27.22 14.46 0.46
C LYS A 199 -26.67 14.37 1.89
N SER A 200 -26.27 15.49 2.48
CA SER A 200 -25.77 15.51 3.86
C SER A 200 -26.96 15.50 4.82
N GLU A 201 -27.01 14.50 5.69
CA GLU A 201 -28.10 14.25 6.64
C GLU A 201 -27.51 13.55 7.86
N ASP A 202 -28.18 13.67 9.01
CA ASP A 202 -27.73 12.97 10.22
C ASP A 202 -27.80 11.46 10.00
N ILE A 203 -26.69 10.78 10.29
CA ILE A 203 -26.59 9.33 10.17
C ILE A 203 -26.67 8.82 11.61
N GLY A 204 -27.77 8.16 11.95
CA GLY A 204 -28.00 7.61 13.28
C GLY A 204 -26.85 6.71 13.77
N LYS A 205 -26.95 6.24 15.02
CA LYS A 205 -25.91 5.40 15.64
C LYS A 205 -26.11 3.94 15.27
N TYR A 206 -25.16 3.37 14.54
CA TYR A 206 -25.12 1.98 14.12
C TYR A 206 -23.72 1.39 14.40
N ASP A 207 -23.65 0.06 14.55
CA ASP A 207 -22.37 -0.64 14.70
C ASP A 207 -21.61 -0.66 13.35
N PHE A 208 -22.35 -0.80 12.25
CA PHE A 208 -21.82 -0.82 10.89
C PHE A 208 -22.44 0.25 9.99
N TYR A 209 -21.57 0.96 9.28
CA TYR A 209 -21.94 1.87 8.19
C TYR A 209 -21.43 1.31 6.88
N ILE A 210 -22.29 1.10 5.90
CA ILE A 210 -21.93 0.51 4.61
C ILE A 210 -22.14 1.55 3.52
N ILE A 211 -21.10 1.88 2.76
CA ILE A 211 -21.15 2.94 1.75
C ILE A 211 -20.39 2.57 0.47
N ASN A 212 -20.84 3.11 -0.65
CA ASN A 212 -20.12 3.02 -1.91
C ASN A 212 -18.99 4.06 -2.01
N TYR A 213 -17.91 3.70 -2.71
CA TYR A 213 -16.76 4.59 -2.96
C TYR A 213 -17.13 5.98 -3.52
N GLU A 214 -18.12 6.07 -4.40
CA GLU A 214 -18.48 7.33 -5.07
C GLU A 214 -19.22 8.32 -4.15
N LEU A 215 -19.80 7.83 -3.04
CA LEU A 215 -20.52 8.67 -2.07
C LEU A 215 -19.62 9.22 -0.97
N LEU A 216 -18.42 8.67 -0.80
CA LEU A 216 -17.50 9.04 0.27
C LEU A 216 -17.18 10.53 0.33
N PHE A 217 -16.91 11.13 -0.83
CA PHE A 217 -16.54 12.55 -0.90
C PHE A 217 -17.69 13.44 -0.43
N LYS A 218 -18.92 13.13 -0.85
CA LYS A 218 -20.13 13.89 -0.49
C LYS A 218 -20.50 13.72 0.98
N ARG A 219 -20.36 12.51 1.53
CA ARG A 219 -20.75 12.15 2.91
C ARG A 219 -19.61 12.28 3.92
N TYR A 220 -18.44 12.79 3.52
CA TYR A 220 -17.25 12.90 4.40
C TYR A 220 -17.56 13.60 5.73
N LYS A 221 -18.25 14.75 5.68
CA LYS A 221 -18.57 15.54 6.88
C LYS A 221 -19.44 14.78 7.87
N ASP A 222 -20.38 13.99 7.36
CA ASP A 222 -21.29 13.20 8.18
C ASP A 222 -20.54 12.03 8.81
N LEU A 223 -19.77 11.30 7.98
CA LEU A 223 -18.95 10.16 8.41
C LEU A 223 -17.91 10.53 9.47
N ALA A 224 -17.28 11.71 9.36
CA ALA A 224 -16.28 12.16 10.30
C ALA A 224 -16.82 12.40 11.72
N LYS A 225 -18.14 12.64 11.87
CA LYS A 225 -18.79 12.88 13.17
C LYS A 225 -19.16 11.58 13.89
N LEU A 226 -19.11 10.43 13.22
CA LEU A 226 -19.57 9.14 13.76
C LEU A 226 -18.60 8.49 14.74
N GLY A 227 -17.41 9.07 14.96
CA GLY A 227 -16.41 8.49 15.85
C GLY A 227 -15.91 7.12 15.39
N LEU A 228 -15.82 6.90 14.07
CA LEU A 228 -15.42 5.63 13.46
C LEU A 228 -14.12 5.10 14.07
N ARG A 229 -14.10 3.80 14.38
CA ARG A 229 -12.94 3.09 14.93
C ARG A 229 -12.22 2.27 13.88
N THR A 230 -12.99 1.66 12.97
CA THR A 230 -12.48 0.79 11.92
C THR A 230 -12.95 1.24 10.55
N ILE A 231 -12.06 1.19 9.57
CA ILE A 231 -12.40 1.32 8.15
C ILE A 231 -12.03 0.01 7.46
N VAL A 232 -12.98 -0.58 6.75
CA VAL A 232 -12.77 -1.74 5.88
C VAL A 232 -13.00 -1.28 4.44
N CYS A 233 -11.99 -1.42 3.60
CA CYS A 233 -12.09 -1.14 2.18
C CYS A 233 -12.11 -2.45 1.39
N ASP A 234 -13.27 -2.78 0.82
CA ASP A 234 -13.44 -3.92 -0.07
C ASP A 234 -13.08 -3.54 -1.51
N GLU A 235 -12.50 -4.47 -2.26
CA GLU A 235 -11.93 -4.22 -3.60
C GLU A 235 -11.06 -2.94 -3.65
N VAL A 236 -10.01 -2.91 -2.81
CA VAL A 236 -9.11 -1.74 -2.60
C VAL A 236 -8.44 -1.21 -3.86
N GLN A 237 -8.42 -1.96 -4.96
CA GLN A 237 -7.96 -1.44 -6.26
C GLN A 237 -8.74 -0.22 -6.73
N ASN A 238 -9.95 0.02 -6.19
CA ASN A 238 -10.67 1.28 -6.38
C ASN A 238 -9.89 2.51 -5.88
N LEU A 239 -8.95 2.33 -4.95
CA LEU A 239 -8.14 3.38 -4.33
C LEU A 239 -6.72 3.47 -4.90
N ARG A 240 -6.42 2.78 -6.02
CA ARG A 240 -5.09 2.70 -6.62
C ARG A 240 -4.51 4.03 -7.15
N SER A 241 -5.32 5.08 -7.21
CA SER A 241 -4.90 6.39 -7.73
C SER A 241 -5.09 7.48 -6.69
N LYS A 242 -3.96 8.06 -6.27
CA LYS A 242 -3.92 9.13 -5.27
C LYS A 242 -4.58 10.44 -5.72
N THR A 243 -4.83 10.62 -7.02
CA THR A 243 -5.44 11.85 -7.57
C THR A 243 -6.96 11.86 -7.50
N THR A 244 -7.57 10.75 -7.08
CA THR A 244 -9.04 10.62 -7.10
C THR A 244 -9.69 11.18 -5.84
N GLN A 245 -10.90 11.73 -5.98
CA GLN A 245 -11.67 12.25 -4.85
C GLN A 245 -11.96 11.16 -3.79
N LYS A 246 -12.26 9.93 -4.24
CA LYS A 246 -12.48 8.78 -3.34
C LYS A 246 -11.27 8.44 -2.49
N TYR A 247 -10.06 8.46 -3.07
CA TYR A 247 -8.83 8.27 -2.32
C TYR A 247 -8.63 9.38 -1.28
N HIS A 248 -8.79 10.64 -1.67
CA HIS A 248 -8.65 11.76 -0.74
C HIS A 248 -9.65 11.69 0.42
N ALA A 249 -10.91 11.33 0.15
CA ALA A 249 -11.93 11.18 1.18
C ALA A 249 -11.58 10.08 2.18
N ILE A 250 -11.18 8.89 1.69
CA ILE A 250 -10.75 7.79 2.58
C ILE A 250 -9.50 8.14 3.34
N LYS A 251 -8.49 8.76 2.70
CA LYS A 251 -7.25 9.13 3.36
C LYS A 251 -7.51 10.09 4.53
N LYS A 252 -8.43 11.05 4.37
CA LYS A 252 -8.84 11.95 5.46
C LYS A 252 -9.58 11.20 6.56
N LEU A 253 -10.54 10.33 6.24
CA LEU A 253 -11.25 9.52 7.24
C LEU A 253 -10.28 8.60 8.01
N ALA A 254 -9.37 7.94 7.30
CA ALA A 254 -8.36 7.06 7.85
C ALA A 254 -7.33 7.76 8.75
N ALA A 255 -7.20 9.10 8.62
CA ALA A 255 -6.34 9.94 9.43
C ALA A 255 -7.04 10.51 10.68
N LEU A 256 -8.35 10.31 10.84
CA LEU A 256 -9.05 10.72 12.06
C LEU A 256 -8.49 9.97 13.27
N GLU A 257 -8.29 10.68 14.38
CA GLU A 257 -7.71 10.11 15.61
C GLU A 257 -8.53 8.95 16.18
N SER A 258 -9.85 8.95 15.94
CA SER A 258 -10.75 7.89 16.35
C SER A 258 -10.46 6.57 15.61
N VAL A 259 -9.97 6.64 14.36
CA VAL A 259 -9.74 5.48 13.51
C VAL A 259 -8.43 4.80 13.87
N LYS A 260 -8.54 3.59 14.42
CA LYS A 260 -7.40 2.78 14.86
C LYS A 260 -7.07 1.65 13.88
N TYR A 261 -8.09 1.13 13.18
CA TYR A 261 -8.00 -0.08 12.37
C TYR A 261 -8.39 0.21 10.91
N ARG A 262 -7.58 -0.27 9.96
CA ARG A 262 -7.73 -0.03 8.53
C ARG A 262 -7.44 -1.31 7.76
N VAL A 263 -8.49 -2.03 7.40
CA VAL A 263 -8.40 -3.32 6.72
C VAL A 263 -8.71 -3.14 5.24
N GLY A 264 -7.81 -3.61 4.38
CA GLY A 264 -8.01 -3.64 2.93
C GLY A 264 -8.27 -5.06 2.45
N LEU A 265 -9.21 -5.24 1.53
CA LEU A 265 -9.50 -6.52 0.88
C LEU A 265 -9.37 -6.36 -0.63
N SER A 266 -8.69 -7.30 -1.28
CA SER A 266 -8.69 -7.38 -2.75
C SER A 266 -8.28 -8.77 -3.22
N GLY A 267 -8.86 -9.26 -4.32
CA GLY A 267 -8.30 -10.44 -5.01
C GLY A 267 -7.09 -10.11 -5.90
N THR A 268 -6.97 -8.85 -6.30
CA THR A 268 -6.01 -8.36 -7.30
C THR A 268 -5.46 -7.00 -6.86
N PRO A 269 -4.67 -6.94 -5.76
CA PRO A 269 -4.23 -5.68 -5.18
C PRO A 269 -3.29 -4.87 -6.09
N ILE A 270 -2.66 -5.52 -7.08
CA ILE A 270 -1.71 -4.92 -8.01
C ILE A 270 -2.10 -5.37 -9.42
N TYR A 271 -2.28 -4.41 -10.34
CA TYR A 271 -2.53 -4.68 -11.76
C TYR A 271 -1.24 -4.60 -12.56
N ASN A 272 -0.87 -3.40 -12.99
CA ASN A 272 0.08 -3.24 -14.09
C ASN A 272 1.39 -2.58 -13.66
N ARG A 273 1.32 -1.52 -12.84
CA ARG A 273 2.47 -0.63 -12.60
C ARG A 273 3.24 -0.91 -11.32
N GLY A 274 2.68 -1.70 -10.40
CA GLY A 274 3.24 -1.90 -9.07
C GLY A 274 3.11 -0.68 -8.15
N SER A 275 3.34 0.53 -8.66
CA SER A 275 3.23 1.81 -7.94
C SER A 275 1.82 2.11 -7.40
N GLU A 276 0.82 1.47 -7.99
CA GLU A 276 -0.59 1.46 -7.59
C GLU A 276 -0.82 0.90 -6.18
N ILE A 277 0.16 0.18 -5.61
CA ILE A 277 0.10 -0.32 -4.24
C ILE A 277 0.36 0.78 -3.21
N TRP A 278 1.13 1.82 -3.56
CA TRP A 278 1.53 2.84 -2.60
C TRP A 278 0.33 3.56 -1.99
N PRO A 279 -0.66 4.05 -2.77
CA PRO A 279 -1.85 4.69 -2.20
C PRO A 279 -2.60 3.79 -1.21
N ILE A 280 -2.71 2.49 -1.52
CA ILE A 280 -3.40 1.51 -0.67
C ILE A 280 -2.65 1.37 0.66
N VAL A 281 -1.34 1.13 0.61
CA VAL A 281 -0.52 0.96 1.82
C VAL A 281 -0.47 2.24 2.64
N ASP A 282 -0.43 3.40 1.99
CA ASP A 282 -0.44 4.70 2.66
C ASP A 282 -1.75 4.96 3.42
N ILE A 283 -2.87 4.37 2.99
CA ILE A 283 -4.10 4.37 3.79
C ILE A 283 -3.96 3.39 4.96
N LEU A 284 -3.65 2.12 4.69
CA LEU A 284 -3.71 1.06 5.70
C LEU A 284 -2.66 1.24 6.80
N ARG A 285 -1.43 1.58 6.41
CA ARG A 285 -0.27 1.73 7.29
C ARG A 285 0.57 2.95 6.85
N PRO A 286 0.11 4.18 7.18
CA PRO A 286 0.79 5.42 6.80
C PRO A 286 2.27 5.39 7.20
N GLY A 287 3.15 5.83 6.30
CA GLY A 287 4.59 5.90 6.53
C GLY A 287 5.37 4.60 6.33
N LEU A 288 4.73 3.44 6.10
CA LEU A 288 5.45 2.17 5.87
C LEU A 288 6.39 2.24 4.64
N LEU A 289 5.92 2.87 3.57
CA LEU A 289 6.66 3.03 2.31
C LEU A 289 7.27 4.44 2.15
N GLY A 290 7.28 5.25 3.21
CA GLY A 290 7.63 6.66 3.13
C GLY A 290 6.64 7.48 2.30
N SER A 291 7.05 8.70 1.95
CA SER A 291 6.33 9.56 1.03
C SER A 291 6.28 8.96 -0.38
N PHE A 292 5.32 9.39 -1.20
CA PHE A 292 5.22 8.91 -2.57
C PHE A 292 6.48 9.21 -3.40
N ARG A 293 7.15 10.34 -3.09
CA ARG A 293 8.39 10.74 -3.77
C ARG A 293 9.51 9.75 -3.44
N GLU A 294 9.76 9.49 -2.16
CA GLU A 294 10.78 8.53 -1.70
C GLU A 294 10.49 7.12 -2.24
N PHE A 295 9.22 6.71 -2.23
CA PHE A 295 8.81 5.43 -2.82
C PHE A 295 9.16 5.37 -4.31
N CYS A 296 8.84 6.42 -5.07
CA CYS A 296 9.15 6.46 -6.51
C CYS A 296 10.66 6.46 -6.76
N GLU A 297 11.42 7.23 -5.98
CA GLU A 297 12.89 7.31 -6.10
C GLU A 297 13.55 5.95 -5.83
N TYR A 298 13.01 5.15 -4.89
CA TYR A 298 13.61 3.85 -4.54
C TYR A 298 13.11 2.67 -5.38
N PHE A 299 11.82 2.63 -5.71
CA PHE A 299 11.18 1.47 -6.34
C PHE A 299 10.83 1.68 -7.81
N CYS A 300 10.74 2.91 -8.30
CA CYS A 300 10.11 3.18 -9.59
C CYS A 300 11.00 3.90 -10.60
N TYR A 301 10.62 3.77 -11.87
CA TYR A 301 10.95 4.73 -12.91
C TYR A 301 9.69 5.47 -13.36
N ILE A 302 9.87 6.67 -13.90
CA ILE A 302 8.80 7.41 -14.58
C ILE A 302 8.90 7.08 -16.06
N ASN A 303 7.80 6.62 -16.65
CA ASN A 303 7.74 6.40 -18.09
C ASN A 303 7.45 7.71 -18.85
N GLU A 304 7.51 7.68 -20.18
CA GLU A 304 7.24 8.82 -21.06
C GLU A 304 5.87 9.47 -20.83
N LYS A 305 4.90 8.72 -20.29
CA LYS A 305 3.54 9.20 -19.96
C LYS A 305 3.43 9.76 -18.54
N GLY A 306 4.55 10.02 -17.85
CA GLY A 306 4.59 10.55 -16.49
C GLY A 306 4.11 9.57 -15.41
N LYS A 307 3.99 8.27 -15.72
CA LYS A 307 3.48 7.25 -14.79
C LYS A 307 4.65 6.55 -14.10
N ALA A 308 4.59 6.47 -12.77
CA ALA A 308 5.53 5.66 -11.99
C ALA A 308 5.28 4.17 -12.24
N ILE A 309 6.32 3.41 -12.56
CA ILE A 309 6.31 1.96 -12.75
C ILE A 309 7.42 1.36 -11.90
N VAL A 310 7.10 0.29 -11.15
CA VAL A 310 8.10 -0.41 -10.33
C VAL A 310 9.12 -1.11 -11.21
N LEU A 311 10.41 -0.90 -10.91
CA LEU A 311 11.54 -1.52 -11.59
C LEU A 311 11.52 -3.04 -11.40
N GLU A 312 11.85 -3.81 -12.44
CA GLU A 312 11.80 -5.28 -12.43
C GLU A 312 12.64 -5.87 -11.27
N ASN A 313 13.90 -5.43 -11.16
CA ASN A 313 14.82 -5.86 -10.10
C ASN A 313 14.39 -5.45 -8.67
N LYS A 314 13.42 -4.53 -8.54
CA LYS A 314 12.86 -4.11 -7.24
C LYS A 314 11.53 -4.78 -6.90
N ARG A 315 10.89 -5.48 -7.86
CA ARG A 315 9.58 -6.13 -7.66
C ARG A 315 9.59 -7.13 -6.51
N GLU A 316 10.62 -7.97 -6.45
CA GLU A 316 10.74 -8.99 -5.41
C GLU A 316 10.98 -8.37 -4.02
N SER A 317 11.86 -7.36 -3.95
CA SER A 317 12.12 -6.61 -2.71
C SER A 317 10.86 -5.92 -2.19
N LEU A 318 10.10 -5.26 -3.07
CA LEU A 318 8.81 -4.65 -2.73
C LEU A 318 7.82 -5.70 -2.26
N ARG A 319 7.70 -6.82 -2.97
CA ARG A 319 6.81 -7.92 -2.59
C ARG A 319 7.14 -8.46 -1.20
N HIS A 320 8.43 -8.70 -0.92
CA HIS A 320 8.88 -9.17 0.38
C HIS A 320 8.52 -8.18 1.49
N MET A 321 8.76 -6.88 1.27
CA MET A 321 8.40 -5.82 2.22
C MET A 321 6.89 -5.80 2.49
N LEU A 322 6.07 -5.89 1.45
CA LEU A 322 4.61 -5.92 1.58
C LEU A 322 4.16 -7.16 2.36
N GLN A 323 4.61 -8.34 1.95
CA GLN A 323 4.21 -9.62 2.56
C GLN A 323 4.60 -9.71 4.04
N LYS A 324 5.76 -9.15 4.37
CA LYS A 324 6.26 -9.19 5.73
C LYS A 324 5.52 -8.27 6.68
N HIS A 325 4.89 -7.19 6.20
CA HIS A 325 4.47 -6.09 7.07
C HIS A 325 3.02 -5.64 6.92
N VAL A 326 2.38 -5.90 5.79
CA VAL A 326 1.05 -5.35 5.53
C VAL A 326 0.16 -6.25 4.68
N MET A 327 0.70 -7.20 3.92
CA MET A 327 -0.09 -7.97 2.95
C MET A 327 -0.03 -9.48 3.20
N LEU A 328 -1.18 -10.13 3.36
CA LEU A 328 -1.29 -11.58 3.29
C LEU A 328 -1.90 -11.97 1.95
N ARG A 329 -1.26 -12.89 1.21
CA ARG A 329 -1.73 -13.32 -0.11
C ARG A 329 -1.53 -14.83 -0.29
N ARG A 330 -2.64 -15.54 -0.46
CA ARG A 330 -2.69 -16.97 -0.83
C ARG A 330 -3.49 -17.19 -2.09
N LYS A 331 -3.10 -18.19 -2.87
CA LYS A 331 -3.86 -18.70 -4.02
C LYS A 331 -4.75 -19.85 -3.59
N LYS A 332 -5.80 -20.16 -4.37
CA LYS A 332 -6.61 -21.36 -4.15
C LYS A 332 -5.77 -22.63 -4.15
N SER A 333 -4.77 -22.72 -5.03
CA SER A 333 -3.82 -23.84 -5.11
C SER A 333 -3.15 -24.14 -3.77
N ASP A 334 -2.89 -23.10 -2.99
CA ASP A 334 -2.13 -23.19 -1.74
C ASP A 334 -3.00 -23.76 -0.60
N VAL A 335 -4.32 -23.76 -0.76
CA VAL A 335 -5.31 -24.15 0.25
C VAL A 335 -6.33 -25.16 -0.27
N LEU A 336 -6.04 -25.82 -1.40
CA LEU A 336 -6.94 -26.75 -2.07
C LEU A 336 -7.42 -27.88 -1.15
N SER A 337 -6.55 -28.38 -0.28
CA SER A 337 -6.86 -29.45 0.67
C SER A 337 -7.94 -29.08 1.69
N GLU A 338 -8.15 -27.79 1.95
CA GLU A 338 -9.14 -27.27 2.91
C GLU A 338 -10.43 -26.78 2.24
N LEU A 339 -10.43 -26.66 0.91
CA LEU A 339 -11.61 -26.26 0.15
C LEU A 339 -12.47 -27.49 -0.16
N LYS A 340 -13.79 -27.36 0.01
CA LYS A 340 -14.73 -28.39 -0.45
C LYS A 340 -14.55 -28.59 -1.96
N GLU A 341 -14.58 -29.85 -2.41
CA GLU A 341 -14.44 -30.17 -3.83
C GLU A 341 -15.42 -29.38 -4.69
N LYS A 342 -14.91 -28.86 -5.80
CA LYS A 342 -15.68 -28.01 -6.71
C LYS A 342 -16.60 -28.90 -7.53
N ILE A 343 -17.84 -29.11 -7.08
CA ILE A 343 -18.87 -29.79 -7.87
C ILE A 343 -19.15 -28.93 -9.11
N ARG A 344 -18.70 -29.40 -10.28
CA ARG A 344 -19.15 -28.86 -11.56
C ARG A 344 -20.42 -29.60 -11.94
N TYR A 345 -21.56 -28.93 -11.89
CA TYR A 345 -22.75 -29.40 -12.59
C TYR A 345 -22.45 -29.34 -14.09
N LYS A 346 -22.64 -30.47 -14.78
CA LYS A 346 -22.51 -30.59 -16.23
C LYS A 346 -23.61 -29.84 -16.94
#